data_AF-A0A7C3XI84-F1
#
_entry.id   AF-A0A7C3XI84-F1
#
_cell.length_a   1.000
_cell.length_b   1.000
_cell.length_c   1.000
_cell.angle_alpha   90.00
_cell.angle_beta   90.00
_cell.angle_gamma   90.00
#
_symmetry.space_group_name_H-M   'P 1'
#
loop_
_entity.id
_entity.type
_entity.pdbx_description
1 polymer ?
#
loop_
_entity_poly.entity_id
_entity_poly.type
_entity_poly.pdbx_seq_one_letter_code
_entity_poly.pdbx_strand_id
1 'polypeptide(L)'
;MWGRYGDSEGADVMDDLRSTVERYIRGVESALTELVKESGPEINFGMVDSIIDSANRYLQDANYYLRCGREVVALASVSYAEGLLDALRILGLVNFTWRRAG
;
A
#
# COMPACT_ATOMS: atom_id res chain seq x y z
N MET A 1 -28.00 -31.48 -10.65
CA MET A 1 -27.74 -30.70 -9.42
C MET A 1 -26.26 -30.32 -9.46
N TRP A 2 -25.92 -29.22 -10.15
CA TRP A 2 -24.54 -28.73 -10.34
C TRP A 2 -24.46 -27.32 -9.76
N GLY A 3 -24.19 -27.21 -8.47
CA GLY A 3 -24.08 -25.93 -7.80
C GLY A 3 -23.71 -26.17 -6.35
N ARG A 4 -22.40 -26.15 -6.07
CA ARG A 4 -21.80 -25.94 -4.73
C ARG A 4 -20.30 -26.18 -4.65
N TYR A 5 -19.67 -26.82 -5.64
CA TYR A 5 -18.24 -27.11 -5.57
C TYR A 5 -17.33 -25.91 -5.88
N GLY A 6 -17.82 -24.86 -6.56
CA GLY A 6 -17.01 -23.67 -6.90
C GLY A 6 -17.10 -22.51 -5.91
N ASP A 7 -18.06 -22.53 -4.98
CA ASP A 7 -18.35 -21.38 -4.11
C ASP A 7 -17.39 -21.29 -2.91
N SER A 8 -16.86 -22.42 -2.42
CA SER A 8 -15.94 -22.44 -1.27
C SER A 8 -14.51 -22.04 -1.65
N GLU A 9 -13.96 -22.57 -2.74
CA GLU A 9 -12.61 -22.21 -3.19
C GLU A 9 -12.52 -20.73 -3.60
N GLY A 10 -13.56 -20.19 -4.24
CA GLY A 10 -13.61 -18.76 -4.59
C GLY A 10 -13.68 -17.85 -3.35
N ALA A 11 -14.36 -18.29 -2.30
CA ALA A 11 -14.41 -17.57 -1.03
C ALA A 11 -13.06 -17.61 -0.30
N ASP A 12 -12.39 -18.77 -0.28
CA ASP A 12 -11.07 -18.94 0.34
C ASP A 12 -10.00 -18.07 -0.34
N VAL A 13 -10.01 -18.00 -1.68
CA VAL A 13 -9.11 -17.12 -2.46
C VAL A 13 -9.40 -15.65 -2.18
N MET A 14 -10.67 -15.26 -2.02
CA MET A 14 -11.02 -13.88 -1.71
C MET A 14 -10.62 -13.49 -0.28
N ASP A 15 -10.75 -14.40 0.68
CA ASP A 15 -10.30 -14.19 2.07
C ASP A 15 -8.77 -14.01 2.13
N ASP A 16 -8.02 -14.83 1.37
CA ASP A 16 -6.57 -14.69 1.24
C ASP A 16 -6.16 -13.34 0.59
N LEU A 17 -6.89 -12.92 -0.44
CA LEU A 17 -6.64 -11.62 -1.08
C LEU A 17 -6.90 -10.47 -0.12
N ARG A 18 -8.00 -10.52 0.65
CA ARG A 18 -8.34 -9.50 1.64
C ARG A 18 -7.24 -9.38 2.69
N SER A 19 -6.81 -10.50 3.27
CA SER A 19 -5.70 -10.58 4.22
C SER A 19 -4.41 -9.99 3.65
N THR A 20 -4.12 -10.29 2.37
CA THR A 20 -2.98 -9.73 1.65
C THR A 20 -3.06 -8.21 1.56
N VAL A 21 -4.20 -7.65 1.15
CA VAL A 21 -4.39 -6.19 1.07
C VAL A 21 -4.21 -5.54 2.43
N GLU A 22 -4.79 -6.10 3.49
CA GLU A 22 -4.66 -5.58 4.85
C GLU A 22 -3.19 -5.56 5.32
N ARG A 23 -2.39 -6.57 4.95
CA ARG A 23 -0.96 -6.59 5.26
C ARG A 23 -0.21 -5.48 4.52
N TYR A 24 -0.50 -5.24 3.25
CA TYR A 24 0.10 -4.14 2.49
C TYR A 24 -0.28 -2.78 3.08
N ILE A 25 -1.55 -2.59 3.44
CA ILE A 25 -2.04 -1.35 4.08
C ILE A 25 -1.26 -1.08 5.37
N ARG A 26 -1.16 -2.07 6.27
CA ARG A 26 -0.37 -1.94 7.51
C ARG A 26 1.10 -1.62 7.24
N GLY A 27 1.68 -2.21 6.19
CA GLY A 27 3.05 -1.97 5.77
C GLY A 27 3.26 -0.50 5.36
N VAL A 28 2.38 0.02 4.50
CA VAL A 28 2.44 1.42 4.02
C VAL A 28 2.12 2.42 5.13
N GLU A 29 1.15 2.14 6.00
CA GLU A 29 0.87 2.95 7.20
C GLU A 29 2.09 3.08 8.11
N SER A 30 2.76 1.95 8.38
CA SER A 30 3.98 1.92 9.20
C SER A 30 5.11 2.70 8.53
N ALA A 31 5.32 2.48 7.23
CA ALA A 31 6.34 3.17 6.47
C ALA A 31 6.14 4.69 6.47
N LEU A 32 4.92 5.18 6.23
CA LEU A 32 4.59 6.61 6.27
C LEU A 32 4.75 7.21 7.67
N THR A 33 4.44 6.45 8.71
CA THR A 33 4.58 6.89 10.11
C THR A 33 6.06 7.03 10.51
N GLU A 34 6.90 6.10 10.06
CA GLU A 34 8.34 6.06 10.36
C GLU A 34 9.19 6.90 9.40
N LEU A 35 8.58 7.46 8.34
CA LEU A 35 9.29 8.13 7.26
C LEU A 35 10.09 9.34 7.77
N VAL A 36 11.39 9.30 7.52
CA VAL A 36 12.30 10.43 7.72
C VAL A 36 12.72 10.96 6.35
N LYS A 37 12.58 12.26 6.12
CA LYS A 37 13.05 12.90 4.88
C LYS A 37 14.54 13.20 5.00
N GLU A 38 15.29 12.90 3.95
CA GLU A 38 16.69 13.31 3.84
C GLU A 38 16.78 14.81 3.54
N SER A 39 17.91 15.41 3.91
CA SER A 39 18.16 16.85 3.76
C SER A 39 19.41 17.11 2.91
N GLY A 40 19.31 18.02 1.95
CA GLY A 40 20.44 18.41 1.11
C GLY A 40 20.11 19.57 0.19
N PRO A 41 21.10 20.38 -0.23
CA PRO A 41 20.88 21.58 -1.05
C PRO A 41 20.32 21.28 -2.44
N GLU A 42 20.47 20.05 -2.93
CA GLU A 42 19.98 19.61 -4.25
C GLU A 42 18.58 18.93 -4.19
N ILE A 43 18.02 18.73 -2.99
CA ILE A 43 16.74 18.04 -2.82
C ILE A 43 15.59 19.03 -3.07
N ASN A 44 14.73 18.71 -4.03
CA ASN A 44 13.47 19.41 -4.20
C ASN A 44 12.43 18.89 -3.19
N PHE A 45 12.39 19.50 -2.02
CA PHE A 45 11.46 19.13 -0.93
C PHE A 45 9.99 19.19 -1.35
N GLY A 46 9.60 20.16 -2.19
CA GLY A 46 8.21 20.27 -2.67
C GLY A 46 7.80 19.07 -3.53
N MET A 47 8.71 18.54 -4.34
CA MET A 47 8.46 17.35 -5.15
C MET A 47 8.41 16.07 -4.28
N VAL A 48 9.30 15.93 -3.31
CA VAL A 48 9.27 14.81 -2.35
C VAL A 48 7.95 14.81 -1.57
N ASP A 49 7.52 15.97 -1.06
CA ASP A 49 6.28 16.11 -0.31
C ASP A 49 5.06 15.79 -1.15
N SER A 50 5.05 16.18 -2.42
CA SER A 50 3.96 15.87 -3.35
C SER A 50 3.84 14.37 -3.64
N ILE A 51 4.98 13.66 -3.68
CA ILE A 51 5.00 12.19 -3.87
C ILE A 51 4.53 11.49 -2.58
N ILE A 52 4.95 11.96 -1.41
CA ILE A 52 4.50 11.43 -0.11
C ILE A 52 2.99 11.67 0.08
N ASP A 53 2.48 12.85 -0.31
CA ASP A 53 1.04 13.14 -0.31
C ASP A 53 0.28 12.20 -1.25
N SER A 54 0.81 11.98 -2.45
CA SER A 54 0.24 11.03 -3.40
C SER A 54 0.17 9.61 -2.79
N ALA A 55 1.26 9.14 -2.17
CA ALA A 55 1.27 7.84 -1.48
C ALA A 55 0.20 7.76 -0.36
N ASN A 56 0.05 8.82 0.44
CA ASN A 56 -1.02 8.91 1.46
C ASN A 56 -2.43 8.81 0.85
N ARG A 57 -2.68 9.50 -0.27
CA ARG A 57 -3.98 9.46 -0.95
C ARG A 57 -4.30 8.08 -1.50
N TYR A 58 -3.31 7.40 -2.10
CA TYR A 58 -3.50 6.03 -2.57
C TYR A 58 -3.69 5.02 -1.43
N LEU A 59 -3.08 5.24 -0.26
CA LEU A 59 -3.38 4.48 0.95
C LEU A 59 -4.82 4.70 1.44
N GLN A 60 -5.34 5.94 1.37
CA GLN A 60 -6.73 6.24 1.69
C GLN A 60 -7.68 5.56 0.69
N ASP A 61 -7.36 5.57 -0.60
CA ASP A 61 -8.10 4.86 -1.65
C ASP A 61 -8.12 3.36 -1.40
N ALA A 62 -6.98 2.75 -1.05
CA ALA A 62 -6.90 1.33 -0.73
C ALA A 62 -7.81 0.96 0.45
N ASN A 63 -7.75 1.75 1.53
CA ASN A 63 -8.63 1.61 2.68
C ASN A 63 -10.11 1.75 2.31
N TYR A 64 -10.45 2.71 1.44
CA TYR A 64 -11.81 2.90 0.94
C TYR A 64 -12.30 1.68 0.14
N TYR A 65 -11.53 1.24 -0.86
CA TYR A 65 -11.91 0.12 -1.72
C TYR A 65 -11.99 -1.20 -0.97
N LEU A 66 -11.13 -1.42 0.03
CA LEU A 66 -11.19 -2.60 0.89
C LEU A 66 -12.48 -2.65 1.73
N ARG A 67 -12.92 -1.49 2.26
CA ARG A 67 -14.22 -1.39 2.97
C ARG A 67 -15.41 -1.60 2.04
N CYS A 68 -15.27 -1.28 0.75
CA CYS A 68 -16.29 -1.49 -0.26
C CYS A 68 -16.31 -2.91 -0.85
N GLY A 69 -15.48 -3.84 -0.37
CA GLY A 69 -15.37 -5.20 -0.93
C GLY A 69 -14.81 -5.21 -2.36
N ARG A 70 -13.88 -4.30 -2.66
CA ARG A 70 -13.18 -4.21 -3.95
C ARG A 70 -11.69 -4.48 -3.76
N GLU A 71 -11.37 -5.69 -3.35
CA GLU A 71 -10.04 -6.12 -2.92
C GLU A 71 -8.98 -5.94 -4.02
N VAL A 72 -9.30 -6.27 -5.28
CA VAL A 72 -8.36 -6.10 -6.41
C VAL A 72 -8.00 -4.63 -6.63
N VAL A 73 -8.99 -3.73 -6.53
CA VAL A 73 -8.77 -2.29 -6.67
C VAL A 73 -7.98 -1.77 -5.48
N ALA A 74 -8.30 -2.24 -4.27
CA ALA A 74 -7.58 -1.89 -3.06
C ALA A 74 -6.11 -2.34 -3.12
N LEU A 75 -5.84 -3.55 -3.64
CA LEU A 75 -4.50 -4.06 -3.85
C LEU A 75 -3.73 -3.18 -4.83
N ALA A 76 -4.33 -2.84 -5.98
CA ALA A 76 -3.70 -1.96 -6.96
C ALA A 76 -3.36 -0.58 -6.36
N SER A 77 -4.28 0.01 -5.59
CA SER A 77 -4.08 1.29 -4.91
C SER A 77 -2.93 1.22 -3.89
N VAL A 78 -2.90 0.21 -3.01
CA VAL A 78 -1.85 0.12 -1.98
C VAL A 78 -0.49 -0.25 -2.57
N SER A 79 -0.44 -1.09 -3.62
CA SER A 79 0.80 -1.38 -4.34
C SER A 79 1.38 -0.14 -5.03
N TYR A 80 0.52 0.77 -5.53
CA TYR A 80 0.98 2.03 -6.09
C TYR A 80 1.57 2.94 -5.00
N ALA A 81 0.92 3.03 -3.83
CA ALA A 81 1.47 3.77 -2.68
C ALA A 81 2.84 3.21 -2.25
N GLU A 82 2.96 1.88 -2.11
CA GLU A 82 4.22 1.20 -1.79
C GLU A 82 5.33 1.53 -2.80
N GLY A 83 5.03 1.43 -4.10
CA GLY A 83 6.00 1.73 -5.17
C GLY A 83 6.49 3.18 -5.18
N LEU A 84 5.63 4.16 -4.85
CA LEU A 84 6.04 5.56 -4.70
C LEU A 84 7.04 5.74 -3.55
N LEU A 85 6.78 5.11 -2.40
CA LEU A 85 7.68 5.19 -1.24
C LEU A 85 9.00 4.47 -1.48
N ASP A 86 8.96 3.29 -2.11
CA ASP A 86 10.16 2.56 -2.50
C ASP A 86 11.02 3.37 -3.48
N ALA A 87 10.42 4.04 -4.45
CA ALA A 87 11.15 4.91 -5.37
C ALA A 87 11.87 6.05 -4.64
N LEU A 88 11.19 6.75 -3.72
CA LEU A 88 11.82 7.79 -2.90
C LEU A 88 12.97 7.24 -2.05
N ARG A 89 12.81 6.03 -1.49
CA ARG A 89 13.84 5.37 -0.69
C ARG A 89 15.06 4.98 -1.53
N ILE A 90 14.83 4.41 -2.72
CA ILE A 90 15.90 4.03 -3.67
C ILE A 90 16.70 5.26 -4.10
N LEU A 91 16.03 6.40 -4.28
CA LEU A 91 16.68 7.68 -4.63
C LEU A 91 17.41 8.31 -3.44
N GLY A 92 17.34 7.74 -2.23
CA GLY A 92 17.97 8.30 -1.04
C GLY A 92 17.34 9.61 -0.58
N LEU A 93 16.06 9.83 -0.87
CA LEU A 93 15.32 11.05 -0.50
C LEU A 93 14.55 10.89 0.81
N VAL A 94 14.27 9.65 1.20
CA VAL A 94 13.60 9.29 2.45
C VAL A 94 14.19 8.00 3.01
N ASN A 95 14.01 7.78 4.31
CA ASN A 95 14.38 6.56 5.00
C ASN A 95 13.22 6.04 5.87
N PHE A 96 12.97 4.74 5.82
CA PHE A 96 11.98 4.01 6.63
C PHE A 96 12.22 2.49 6.51
N THR A 97 11.52 1.70 7.33
CA THR A 97 11.58 0.23 7.29
C THR A 97 10.23 -0.39 6.93
N TRP A 98 10.26 -1.42 6.07
CA TRP A 98 9.07 -2.22 5.79
C TRP A 98 8.85 -3.22 6.93
N ARG A 99 7.83 -2.99 7.76
CA ARG A 99 7.33 -4.03 8.67
C ARG A 99 6.45 -4.99 7.89
N ARG A 100 7.06 -6.03 7.32
CA ARG A 100 6.29 -7.16 6.81
C ARG A 100 5.79 -7.93 8.02
N ALA A 101 4.52 -7.71 8.37
CA ALA A 101 3.83 -8.58 9.34
C ALA A 101 3.89 -10.01 8.79
N GLY A 102 4.46 -10.92 9.60
CA GLY A 102 4.47 -12.36 9.35
C GLY A 102 3.05 -12.91 9.28
#